data_AF-A0A7C0UQD8-F1
#
_entry.id   AF-A0A7C0UQD8-F1
#
_cell.length_a   1.000
_cell.length_b   1.000
_cell.length_c   1.000
_cell.angle_alpha   90.00
_cell.angle_beta   90.00
_cell.angle_gamma   90.00
#
_symmetry.space_group_name_H-M   'P 1'
#
loop_
_entity.id
_entity.type
_entity.pdbx_description
1 polymer ?
#
loop_
_entity_poly.entity_id
_entity_poly.type
_entity_poly.pdbx_seq_one_letter_code
_entity_poly.pdbx_strand_id
1 'polypeptide(L)'
;MNRYFLPKTGWEFFDVSRTYGVGIVVHALSGDAAVSDMGGFYLIELKGELNFERIDQIHRFLGGEEAWDWTFLTIGRGQREKIKKDVVKFLGNAENVRNILDCLKKLGSPVSIGNGEYTLYQPMELAATKGIRDEILLKKQYSEGSSIKVTIDDFSLSVLGHINATIRKLSNMGMVFAIPSPTRTRILHLIRDIKKNIDDSVKGLHRAWWFPSLAQIAVNLVIEELRIE
;
A
#
# COMPACT_ATOMS: atom_id res chain seq x y z
N MET A 1 -14.94 -9.77 18.28
CA MET A 1 -14.18 -8.77 17.51
C MET A 1 -12.85 -9.39 17.19
N ASN A 2 -12.53 -9.54 15.91
CA ASN A 2 -11.31 -10.22 15.47
C ASN A 2 -10.22 -9.17 15.22
N ARG A 3 -8.97 -9.53 15.53
CA ARG A 3 -7.81 -8.63 15.49
C ARG A 3 -6.65 -9.29 14.79
N TYR A 4 -5.96 -8.50 13.96
CA TYR A 4 -4.70 -8.87 13.32
C TYR A 4 -3.64 -7.83 13.64
N PHE A 5 -2.42 -8.30 13.90
CA PHE A 5 -1.29 -7.51 14.33
C PHE A 5 -0.22 -7.60 13.25
N LEU A 6 0.09 -6.47 12.61
CA LEU A 6 1.11 -6.38 11.59
C LEU A 6 2.34 -5.64 12.14
N PRO A 7 3.42 -6.33 12.53
CA PRO A 7 4.63 -5.69 13.03
C PRO A 7 5.26 -4.79 11.97
N LYS A 8 5.73 -3.60 12.38
CA LYS A 8 6.46 -2.69 11.48
C LYS A 8 7.82 -3.27 11.11
N THR A 9 8.28 -2.95 9.91
CA THR A 9 9.60 -3.30 9.39
C THR A 9 10.59 -2.14 9.49
N GLY A 10 10.11 -0.94 9.79
CA GLY A 10 10.90 0.30 9.78
C GLY A 10 10.91 1.02 8.43
N TRP A 11 10.13 0.52 7.46
CA TRP A 11 9.98 1.12 6.13
C TRP A 11 8.58 1.69 5.99
N GLU A 12 8.42 2.95 6.38
CA GLU A 12 7.10 3.57 6.64
C GLU A 12 6.11 3.40 5.46
N PHE A 13 6.50 3.77 4.24
CA PHE A 13 5.63 3.65 3.06
C PHE A 13 5.26 2.21 2.73
N PHE A 14 6.21 1.29 2.90
CA PHE A 14 6.00 -0.14 2.71
C PHE A 14 5.06 -0.70 3.76
N ASP A 15 5.28 -0.36 5.03
CA ASP A 15 4.49 -0.83 6.15
C ASP A 15 3.05 -0.30 6.10
N VAL A 16 2.84 0.98 5.80
CA VAL A 16 1.50 1.57 5.63
C VAL A 16 0.78 0.94 4.44
N SER A 17 1.47 0.76 3.31
CA SER A 17 0.88 0.10 2.14
C SER A 17 0.49 -1.34 2.46
N ARG A 18 1.37 -2.11 3.10
CA ARG A 18 1.09 -3.50 3.50
C ARG A 18 -0.09 -3.57 4.48
N THR A 19 -0.15 -2.64 5.43
CA THR A 19 -1.25 -2.52 6.40
C THR A 19 -2.59 -2.30 5.71
N TYR A 20 -2.66 -1.35 4.78
CA TYR A 20 -3.88 -1.15 4.01
C TYR A 20 -4.21 -2.36 3.13
N GLY A 21 -3.20 -3.05 2.58
CA GLY A 21 -3.39 -4.33 1.89
C GLY A 21 -4.10 -5.37 2.75
N VAL A 22 -3.62 -5.59 3.97
CA VAL A 22 -4.27 -6.51 4.94
C VAL A 22 -5.69 -6.02 5.25
N GLY A 23 -5.86 -4.73 5.51
CA GLY A 23 -7.17 -4.14 5.75
C GLY A 23 -8.15 -4.36 4.59
N ILE A 24 -7.69 -4.22 3.34
CA ILE A 24 -8.50 -4.47 2.14
C ILE A 24 -8.88 -5.93 2.02
N VAL A 25 -7.96 -6.86 2.27
CA VAL A 25 -8.26 -8.30 2.29
C VAL A 25 -9.35 -8.59 3.33
N VAL A 26 -9.16 -8.13 4.57
CA VAL A 26 -10.13 -8.32 5.65
C VAL A 26 -11.48 -7.70 5.29
N HIS A 27 -11.49 -6.50 4.73
CA HIS A 27 -12.71 -5.82 4.28
C HIS A 27 -13.41 -6.57 3.14
N ALA A 28 -12.66 -7.10 2.17
CA ALA A 28 -13.24 -7.85 1.05
C ALA A 28 -13.95 -9.12 1.53
N LEU A 29 -13.39 -9.80 2.53
CA LEU A 29 -13.89 -11.07 3.08
C LEU A 29 -15.03 -10.89 4.10
N SER A 30 -15.05 -9.79 4.85
CA SER A 30 -16.04 -9.56 5.92
C SER A 30 -17.04 -8.44 5.64
N GLY A 31 -16.69 -7.49 4.77
CA GLY A 31 -17.43 -6.24 4.55
C GLY A 31 -17.07 -5.11 5.52
N ASP A 32 -16.22 -5.35 6.52
CA ASP A 32 -15.81 -4.34 7.52
C ASP A 32 -14.33 -4.51 7.90
N ALA A 33 -13.60 -3.40 7.95
CA ALA A 33 -12.24 -3.40 8.49
C ALA A 33 -11.84 -1.97 8.89
N ALA A 34 -11.15 -1.86 10.01
CA ALA A 34 -10.50 -0.63 10.44
C ALA A 34 -9.01 -0.92 10.70
N VAL A 35 -8.16 0.05 10.37
CA VAL A 35 -6.71 -0.04 10.58
C VAL A 35 -6.22 1.11 11.46
N SER A 36 -5.36 0.80 12.42
CA SER A 36 -4.81 1.77 13.36
C SER A 36 -3.31 1.57 13.53
N ASP A 37 -2.54 2.65 13.56
CA ASP A 37 -1.16 2.66 14.01
C ASP A 37 -1.11 2.59 15.54
N MET A 38 -0.41 1.58 16.07
CA MET A 38 -0.18 1.39 17.51
C MET A 38 1.29 1.61 17.89
N GLY A 39 2.04 2.34 17.07
CA GLY A 39 3.46 2.63 17.26
C GLY A 39 4.35 1.52 16.71
N GLY A 40 4.50 0.41 17.44
CA GLY A 40 5.39 -0.70 17.05
C GLY A 40 4.79 -1.68 16.03
N PHE A 41 3.48 -1.62 15.82
CA PHE A 41 2.73 -2.46 14.90
C PHE A 41 1.46 -1.73 14.44
N TYR A 42 0.86 -2.21 13.37
CA TYR A 42 -0.47 -1.81 12.95
C TYR A 42 -1.50 -2.84 13.41
N LEU A 43 -2.63 -2.35 13.91
CA LEU A 43 -3.78 -3.16 14.32
C LEU A 43 -4.85 -3.11 13.23
N ILE A 44 -5.30 -4.28 12.78
CA ILE A 44 -6.44 -4.43 11.89
C ILE A 44 -7.58 -5.07 12.68
N GLU A 45 -8.71 -4.39 12.78
CA GLU A 45 -9.90 -4.86 13.50
C GLU A 45 -11.07 -5.08 12.55
N LEU A 46 -11.86 -6.13 12.80
CA LEU A 46 -13.16 -6.32 12.16
C LEU A 46 -14.26 -6.71 13.13
N LYS A 47 -15.49 -6.35 12.76
CA LYS A 47 -16.71 -6.84 13.38
C LYS A 47 -17.27 -8.00 12.56
N GLY A 48 -17.22 -9.21 13.11
CA GLY A 48 -17.75 -10.42 12.49
C GLY A 48 -16.66 -11.40 12.07
N GLU A 49 -17.04 -12.33 11.18
CA GLU A 49 -16.20 -13.42 10.69
C GLU A 49 -15.75 -13.19 9.25
N LEU A 50 -14.65 -13.83 8.86
CA LEU A 50 -14.17 -13.82 7.50
C LEU A 50 -14.93 -14.88 6.69
N ASN A 51 -15.53 -14.49 5.57
CA ASN A 51 -16.06 -15.44 4.60
C ASN A 51 -15.06 -15.63 3.44
N PHE A 52 -14.34 -16.75 3.43
CA PHE A 52 -13.38 -17.10 2.39
C PHE A 52 -14.02 -17.49 1.04
N GLU A 53 -15.33 -17.75 0.99
CA GLU A 53 -16.06 -17.90 -0.28
C GLU A 53 -16.08 -16.59 -1.08
N ARG A 54 -15.79 -15.45 -0.41
CA ARG A 54 -15.69 -14.12 -1.02
C ARG A 54 -14.28 -13.78 -1.51
N ILE A 55 -13.39 -14.75 -1.67
CA ILE A 55 -11.99 -14.51 -2.07
C ILE A 55 -11.88 -13.66 -3.35
N ASP A 56 -12.76 -13.90 -4.32
CA ASP A 56 -12.80 -13.15 -5.59
C ASP A 56 -13.11 -11.66 -5.42
N GLN A 57 -13.65 -11.24 -4.28
CA GLN A 57 -13.88 -9.82 -3.98
C GLN A 57 -12.57 -9.03 -3.86
N ILE A 58 -11.46 -9.69 -3.53
CA ILE A 58 -10.13 -9.04 -3.46
C ILE A 58 -9.73 -8.48 -4.83
N HIS A 59 -10.06 -9.18 -5.93
CA HIS A 59 -9.70 -8.76 -7.28
C HIS A 59 -10.29 -7.40 -7.68
N ARG A 60 -11.43 -7.00 -7.08
CA ARG A 60 -12.06 -5.69 -7.33
C ARG A 60 -11.17 -4.52 -6.92
N PHE A 61 -10.19 -4.77 -6.06
CA PHE A 61 -9.27 -3.76 -5.53
C PHE A 61 -7.92 -3.75 -6.27
N LEU A 62 -7.68 -4.62 -7.25
CA LEU A 62 -6.42 -4.64 -8.00
C LEU A 62 -6.35 -3.58 -9.11
N GLY A 63 -7.42 -2.82 -9.32
CA GLY A 63 -7.47 -1.73 -10.30
C GLY A 63 -7.31 -2.18 -11.76
N GLY A 64 -7.37 -1.22 -12.68
CA GLY A 64 -7.06 -1.44 -14.11
C GLY A 64 -5.58 -1.24 -14.42
N GLU A 65 -5.19 -1.36 -15.70
CA GLU A 65 -3.79 -1.21 -16.15
C GLU A 65 -3.10 0.05 -15.64
N GLU A 66 -3.83 1.17 -15.65
CA GLU A 66 -3.29 2.45 -15.17
C GLU A 66 -2.79 2.37 -13.73
N ALA A 67 -3.48 1.64 -12.85
CA ALA A 67 -3.06 1.48 -11.45
C ALA A 67 -1.75 0.69 -11.33
N TRP A 68 -1.55 -0.31 -12.18
CA TRP A 68 -0.31 -1.10 -12.25
C TRP A 68 0.84 -0.28 -12.82
N ASP A 69 0.57 0.52 -13.86
CA ASP A 69 1.54 1.44 -14.44
C ASP A 69 2.03 2.46 -13.42
N TRP A 70 1.12 3.04 -12.64
CA TRP A 70 1.45 3.98 -11.57
C TRP A 70 2.17 3.36 -10.38
N THR A 71 1.93 2.08 -10.10
CA THR A 71 2.61 1.36 -9.01
C THR A 71 4.03 1.00 -9.40
N PHE A 72 4.25 0.63 -10.66
CA PHE A 72 5.53 0.10 -11.15
C PHE A 72 6.18 1.00 -12.20
N LEU A 73 6.53 2.22 -11.82
CA LEU A 73 7.02 3.26 -12.74
C LEU A 73 8.27 2.88 -13.54
N THR A 74 9.22 2.20 -12.91
CA THR A 74 10.54 1.89 -13.48
C THR A 74 10.67 0.46 -13.98
N ILE A 75 9.64 -0.36 -13.81
CA ILE A 75 9.68 -1.77 -14.22
C ILE A 75 9.18 -1.88 -15.66
N GLY A 76 9.96 -2.57 -16.50
CA GLY A 76 9.58 -2.85 -17.87
C GLY A 76 8.28 -3.65 -17.98
N ARG A 77 7.52 -3.42 -19.05
CA ARG A 77 6.18 -4.00 -19.28
C ARG A 77 6.15 -5.53 -19.11
N GLY A 78 7.14 -6.26 -19.64
CA GLY A 78 7.18 -7.73 -19.52
C GLY A 78 7.30 -8.24 -18.08
N GLN A 79 8.14 -7.59 -17.27
CA GLN A 79 8.29 -7.93 -15.85
C GLN A 79 7.06 -7.50 -15.05
N ARG A 80 6.45 -6.35 -15.36
CA ARG A 80 5.20 -5.89 -14.76
C ARG A 80 4.07 -6.89 -14.96
N GLU A 81 3.91 -7.42 -16.18
CA GLU A 81 2.89 -8.46 -16.47
C GLU A 81 3.13 -9.76 -15.69
N LYS A 82 4.39 -10.17 -15.53
CA LYS A 82 4.74 -11.32 -14.70
C LYS A 82 4.35 -11.08 -13.24
N ILE A 83 4.79 -9.96 -12.67
CA ILE A 83 4.47 -9.56 -11.29
C ILE A 83 2.95 -9.51 -11.07
N LYS A 84 2.22 -8.91 -12.01
CA LYS A 84 0.76 -8.82 -11.96
C LYS A 84 0.12 -10.20 -11.90
N LYS A 85 0.54 -11.13 -12.76
CA LYS A 85 0.05 -12.52 -12.73
C LYS A 85 0.35 -13.20 -11.40
N ASP A 86 1.57 -13.03 -10.90
CA ASP A 86 2.01 -13.65 -9.63
C ASP A 86 1.19 -13.13 -8.45
N VAL A 87 1.00 -11.80 -8.34
CA VAL A 87 0.20 -11.15 -7.28
C VAL A 87 -1.28 -11.54 -7.39
N VAL A 88 -1.87 -11.50 -8.58
CA VAL A 88 -3.28 -11.90 -8.80
C VAL A 88 -3.49 -13.36 -8.40
N LYS A 89 -2.62 -14.26 -8.87
CA LYS A 89 -2.69 -15.68 -8.52
C LYS A 89 -2.53 -15.91 -7.03
N PHE A 90 -1.62 -15.18 -6.40
CA PHE A 90 -1.36 -15.30 -4.97
C PHE A 90 -2.56 -14.87 -4.13
N LEU A 91 -3.12 -13.69 -4.40
CA LEU A 91 -4.26 -13.13 -3.67
C LEU A 91 -5.59 -13.84 -3.97
N GLY A 92 -5.73 -14.45 -5.14
CA GLY A 92 -6.88 -15.27 -5.51
C GLY A 92 -6.90 -16.65 -4.85
N ASN A 93 -5.83 -17.05 -4.16
CA ASN A 93 -5.77 -18.33 -3.46
C ASN A 93 -6.19 -18.18 -1.99
N ALA A 94 -7.33 -18.77 -1.64
CA ALA A 94 -7.89 -18.70 -0.29
C ALA A 94 -6.97 -19.28 0.80
N GLU A 95 -6.16 -20.30 0.47
CA GLU A 95 -5.22 -20.90 1.41
C GLU A 95 -4.04 -19.97 1.71
N ASN A 96 -3.49 -19.32 0.68
CA ASN A 96 -2.43 -18.31 0.87
C ASN A 96 -2.92 -17.17 1.75
N VAL A 97 -4.11 -16.65 1.47
CA VAL A 97 -4.71 -15.56 2.25
C VAL A 97 -5.01 -16.00 3.69
N ARG A 98 -5.51 -17.22 3.89
CA ARG A 98 -5.74 -17.77 5.22
C ARG A 98 -4.44 -17.87 6.02
N ASN A 99 -3.39 -18.41 5.42
CA ASN A 99 -2.08 -18.55 6.06
C ASN A 99 -1.49 -17.22 6.50
N ILE A 100 -1.58 -16.18 5.65
CA ILE A 100 -1.18 -14.81 6.02
C ILE A 100 -1.97 -14.34 7.25
N LEU A 101 -3.30 -14.41 7.20
CA LEU A 101 -4.15 -13.88 8.26
C LEU A 101 -3.96 -14.65 9.57
N ASP A 102 -3.72 -15.96 9.49
CA ASP A 102 -3.42 -16.81 10.66
C ASP A 102 -2.10 -16.41 11.33
N CYS A 103 -1.05 -16.11 10.54
CA CYS A 103 0.22 -15.58 11.06
C CYS A 103 0.05 -14.24 11.78
N LEU A 104 -0.93 -13.43 11.37
CA LEU A 104 -1.18 -12.11 11.96
C LEU A 104 -2.14 -12.14 13.16
N LYS A 105 -2.72 -13.29 13.53
CA LYS A 105 -3.63 -13.38 14.71
C LYS A 105 -2.94 -13.11 16.04
N LYS A 106 -1.61 -13.28 16.10
CA LYS A 106 -0.79 -13.01 17.27
C LYS A 106 0.29 -12.00 16.91
N LEU A 107 0.64 -11.12 17.85
CA LEU A 107 1.75 -10.20 17.65
C LEU A 107 3.05 -10.99 17.53
N GLY A 108 3.62 -10.98 16.33
CA GLY A 108 4.91 -11.58 16.02
C GLY A 108 6.09 -10.66 16.34
N SER A 109 7.30 -11.18 16.15
CA SER A 109 8.51 -10.36 16.13
C SER A 109 8.49 -9.38 14.94
N PRO A 110 9.22 -8.27 15.02
CA PRO A 110 9.42 -7.38 13.87
C PRO A 110 9.86 -8.15 12.63
N VAL A 111 9.29 -7.81 11.47
CA VAL A 111 9.57 -8.53 10.23
C VAL A 111 10.96 -8.15 9.72
N SER A 112 11.82 -9.15 9.53
CA SER A 112 13.14 -8.96 8.94
C SER A 112 13.00 -8.71 7.43
N ILE A 113 13.39 -7.52 7.00
CA ILE A 113 13.51 -7.16 5.59
C ILE A 113 14.82 -7.72 5.01
N GLY A 114 14.83 -8.04 3.71
CA GLY A 114 15.99 -8.57 2.99
C GLY A 114 15.89 -10.07 2.70
N ASN A 115 14.86 -10.74 3.20
CA ASN A 115 14.56 -12.14 2.93
C ASN A 115 13.41 -12.24 1.93
N GLY A 116 13.66 -12.83 0.76
CA GLY A 116 12.62 -13.09 -0.25
C GLY A 116 13.11 -13.00 -1.69
N GLU A 117 12.16 -13.10 -2.61
CA GLU A 117 12.41 -13.13 -4.06
C GLU A 117 12.00 -11.84 -4.76
N TYR A 118 11.11 -11.05 -4.16
CA TYR A 118 10.54 -9.86 -4.78
C TYR A 118 11.25 -8.61 -4.32
N THR A 119 11.69 -7.80 -5.28
CA THR A 119 12.33 -6.50 -5.01
C THR A 119 11.27 -5.44 -4.72
N LEU A 120 11.47 -4.61 -3.70
CA LEU A 120 10.61 -3.46 -3.46
C LEU A 120 10.61 -2.49 -4.66
N TYR A 121 9.42 -2.07 -5.06
CA TYR A 121 9.23 -1.12 -6.16
C TYR A 121 9.50 0.31 -5.69
N GLN A 122 9.86 1.19 -6.62
CA GLN A 122 10.43 2.52 -6.36
C GLN A 122 9.65 3.38 -5.33
N PRO A 123 8.31 3.47 -5.37
CA PRO A 123 7.54 4.15 -4.33
C PRO A 123 7.78 3.67 -2.89
N MET A 124 8.21 2.42 -2.69
CA MET A 124 8.44 1.82 -1.37
C MET A 124 9.89 1.95 -0.90
N GLU A 125 10.84 2.04 -1.83
CA GLU A 125 12.26 2.17 -1.56
C GLU A 125 12.86 3.28 -2.44
N LEU A 126 13.10 4.46 -1.86
CA LEU A 126 13.70 5.58 -2.59
C LEU A 126 15.09 5.24 -3.15
N ALA A 127 15.85 4.33 -2.52
CA ALA A 127 17.15 3.88 -3.05
C ALA A 127 17.02 3.12 -4.39
N ALA A 128 15.85 2.55 -4.70
CA ALA A 128 15.55 1.95 -5.99
C ALA A 128 15.40 2.99 -7.12
N THR A 129 15.44 4.30 -6.82
CA THR A 129 15.52 5.39 -7.82
C THR A 129 16.82 5.38 -8.63
N LYS A 130 17.85 4.61 -8.22
CA LYS A 130 19.07 4.41 -9.01
C LYS A 130 18.80 3.84 -10.41
N GLY A 131 17.69 3.11 -10.60
CA GLY A 131 17.24 2.65 -11.91
C GLY A 131 17.00 3.75 -12.93
N ILE A 132 16.49 4.93 -12.52
CA ILE A 132 16.28 6.07 -13.44
C ILE A 132 17.63 6.65 -13.90
N ARG A 133 18.62 6.72 -13.00
CA ARG A 133 19.96 7.23 -13.32
C ARG A 133 20.71 6.29 -14.26
N ASP A 134 20.65 4.98 -14.00
CA ASP A 134 21.40 3.98 -14.77
C ASP A 134 20.77 3.69 -16.15
N GLU A 135 19.44 3.75 -16.26
CA GLU A 135 18.74 3.56 -17.53
C GLU A 135 18.93 4.76 -18.48
N ILE A 136 18.88 5.99 -17.94
CA ILE A 136 19.04 7.23 -18.71
C ILE A 136 20.51 7.54 -19.03
N LEU A 137 21.43 7.40 -18.07
CA LEU A 137 22.85 7.79 -18.26
C LEU A 137 23.72 6.65 -18.79
N LEU A 138 23.45 5.39 -18.40
CA LEU A 138 24.35 4.26 -18.67
C LEU A 138 23.78 3.27 -19.70
N LYS A 139 22.55 3.48 -20.17
CA LYS A 139 21.81 2.52 -21.04
C LYS A 139 21.86 1.08 -20.52
N LYS A 140 22.04 0.91 -19.20
CA LYS A 140 22.03 -0.40 -18.55
C LYS A 140 20.62 -0.64 -18.06
N GLN A 141 20.05 -1.76 -18.51
CA GLN A 141 18.85 -2.29 -17.90
C GLN A 141 19.18 -2.56 -16.43
N TYR A 142 18.38 -1.99 -15.53
CA TYR A 142 18.52 -2.22 -14.10
C TYR A 142 18.61 -3.72 -13.80
N SER A 143 19.65 -4.13 -13.07
CA SER A 143 19.84 -5.51 -12.63
C SER A 143 19.44 -5.65 -11.16
N GLU A 144 18.42 -6.47 -10.88
CA GLU A 144 17.99 -6.81 -9.52
C GLU A 144 19.14 -7.45 -8.71
N GLY A 145 19.43 -6.92 -7.53
CA GLY A 145 20.45 -7.47 -6.63
C GLY A 145 20.98 -6.52 -5.53
N SER A 146 20.72 -5.21 -5.61
CA SER A 146 21.18 -4.21 -4.63
C SER A 146 20.07 -3.56 -3.80
N SER A 147 18.82 -3.93 -4.08
CA SER A 147 17.61 -3.37 -3.47
C SER A 147 16.97 -4.38 -2.52
N ILE A 148 16.09 -3.88 -1.66
CA ILE A 148 15.50 -4.67 -0.60
C ILE A 148 14.55 -5.73 -1.15
N LYS A 149 14.74 -6.97 -0.67
CA LYS A 149 13.88 -8.11 -1.01
C LYS A 149 12.88 -8.42 0.10
N VAL A 150 11.70 -8.85 -0.32
CA VAL A 150 10.58 -9.23 0.54
C VAL A 150 9.89 -10.50 0.02
N THR A 151 9.12 -11.13 0.89
CA THR A 151 8.29 -12.30 0.56
C THR A 151 7.16 -11.92 -0.40
N ILE A 152 6.60 -12.90 -1.13
CA ILE A 152 5.43 -12.68 -1.97
C ILE A 152 4.21 -12.21 -1.16
N ASP A 153 4.09 -12.66 0.09
CA ASP A 153 3.04 -12.28 1.03
C ASP A 153 3.06 -10.76 1.27
N ASP A 154 4.19 -10.26 1.77
CA ASP A 154 4.36 -8.85 2.07
C ASP A 154 4.31 -7.98 0.81
N PHE A 155 4.90 -8.48 -0.28
CA PHE A 155 4.89 -7.81 -1.57
C PHE A 155 3.47 -7.64 -2.10
N SER A 156 2.68 -8.72 -2.14
CA SER A 156 1.31 -8.71 -2.67
C SER A 156 0.40 -7.79 -1.86
N LEU A 157 0.52 -7.83 -0.52
CA LEU A 157 -0.21 -6.95 0.37
C LEU A 157 0.19 -5.48 0.19
N SER A 158 1.50 -5.20 0.09
CA SER A 158 1.99 -3.85 -0.19
C SER A 158 1.45 -3.31 -1.52
N VAL A 159 1.50 -4.10 -2.59
CA VAL A 159 0.97 -3.71 -3.91
C VAL A 159 -0.52 -3.42 -3.83
N LEU A 160 -1.29 -4.32 -3.20
CA LEU A 160 -2.74 -4.16 -3.04
C LEU A 160 -3.07 -2.87 -2.28
N GLY A 161 -2.42 -2.62 -1.15
CA GLY A 161 -2.66 -1.39 -0.39
C GLY A 161 -2.19 -0.15 -1.12
N HIS A 162 -1.03 -0.19 -1.78
CA HIS A 162 -0.51 0.95 -2.53
C HIS A 162 -1.41 1.34 -3.71
N ILE A 163 -1.98 0.38 -4.44
CA ILE A 163 -2.94 0.65 -5.52
C ILE A 163 -4.11 1.50 -4.99
N ASN A 164 -4.65 1.13 -3.82
CA ASN A 164 -5.88 1.70 -3.30
C ASN A 164 -5.69 2.94 -2.41
N ALA A 165 -4.68 2.93 -1.54
CA ALA A 165 -4.46 3.96 -0.53
C ALA A 165 -3.69 5.17 -1.05
N THR A 166 -2.93 5.00 -2.15
CA THR A 166 -2.03 6.05 -2.61
C THR A 166 -2.73 7.11 -3.43
N ILE A 167 -2.56 8.34 -2.99
CA ILE A 167 -2.92 9.55 -3.69
C ILE A 167 -1.73 9.96 -4.54
N ARG A 168 -1.99 10.18 -5.83
CA ARG A 168 -0.96 10.34 -6.85
C ARG A 168 -1.17 11.69 -7.53
N LYS A 169 -0.12 12.50 -7.60
CA LYS A 169 -0.15 13.76 -8.33
C LYS A 169 1.08 13.89 -9.22
N LEU A 170 0.84 14.04 -10.52
CA LEU A 170 1.88 14.18 -11.55
C LEU A 170 1.95 15.61 -12.05
N SER A 171 3.16 16.14 -12.16
CA SER A 171 3.42 17.37 -12.90
C SER A 171 4.70 17.25 -13.72
N ASN A 172 4.92 18.20 -14.62
CA ASN A 172 6.16 18.32 -15.39
C ASN A 172 7.41 18.52 -14.49
N MET A 173 7.24 18.83 -13.20
CA MET A 173 8.33 19.01 -12.24
C MET A 173 8.59 17.76 -11.38
N GLY A 174 7.71 16.77 -11.40
CA GLY A 174 7.85 15.57 -10.59
C GLY A 174 6.52 14.96 -10.16
N MET A 175 6.65 13.85 -9.43
CA MET A 175 5.55 13.05 -8.91
C MET A 175 5.50 13.12 -7.39
N VAL A 176 4.30 13.30 -6.85
CA VAL A 176 4.03 13.24 -5.41
C VAL A 176 3.15 12.03 -5.13
N PHE A 177 3.61 11.22 -4.19
CA PHE A 177 2.87 10.10 -3.61
C PHE A 177 2.57 10.41 -2.16
N ALA A 178 1.30 10.33 -1.79
CA ALA A 178 0.86 10.46 -0.40
C ALA A 178 0.02 9.24 -0.03
N ILE A 179 0.25 8.69 1.14
CA ILE A 179 -0.54 7.60 1.70
C ILE A 179 -1.00 8.09 3.08
N PRO A 180 -2.32 8.10 3.37
CA PRO A 180 -2.80 8.55 4.67
C PRO A 180 -2.25 7.64 5.77
N SER A 181 -1.87 8.22 6.91
CA SER A 181 -1.51 7.41 8.07
C SER A 181 -2.78 6.78 8.67
N PRO A 182 -2.75 5.51 9.11
CA PRO A 182 -3.92 4.86 9.67
C PRO A 182 -4.20 5.30 11.12
N THR A 183 -5.01 6.34 11.32
CA THR A 183 -5.53 6.77 12.63
C THR A 183 -6.94 6.20 12.87
N ARG A 184 -7.04 4.86 12.93
CA ARG A 184 -8.32 4.12 12.98
C ARG A 184 -9.17 4.28 11.71
N THR A 185 -8.51 4.28 10.57
CA THR A 185 -9.14 4.44 9.26
C THR A 185 -9.99 3.23 8.90
N ARG A 186 -11.28 3.45 8.61
CA ARG A 186 -12.13 2.42 7.97
C ARG A 186 -11.75 2.25 6.51
N ILE A 187 -11.56 1.01 6.07
CA ILE A 187 -11.16 0.70 4.69
C ILE A 187 -12.21 1.19 3.68
N LEU A 188 -13.49 1.15 4.03
CA LEU A 188 -14.55 1.71 3.19
C LEU A 188 -14.35 3.21 2.92
N HIS A 189 -14.01 3.99 3.95
CA HIS A 189 -13.79 5.44 3.84
C HIS A 189 -12.50 5.76 3.09
N LEU A 190 -11.44 4.97 3.30
CA LEU A 190 -10.19 5.09 2.55
C LEU A 190 -10.45 5.05 1.03
N ILE A 191 -11.23 4.05 0.61
CA ILE A 191 -11.46 3.75 -0.81
C ILE A 191 -12.46 4.70 -1.45
N ARG A 192 -13.51 5.10 -0.72
CA ARG A 192 -14.60 5.94 -1.26
C ARG A 192 -14.37 7.44 -1.08
N ASP A 193 -13.93 7.84 0.10
CA ASP A 193 -14.09 9.22 0.56
C ASP A 193 -12.74 9.93 0.66
N ILE A 194 -11.78 9.37 1.39
CA ILE A 194 -10.49 10.04 1.67
C ILE A 194 -9.75 10.36 0.37
N LYS A 195 -9.58 9.38 -0.50
CA LYS A 195 -8.87 9.56 -1.77
C LYS A 195 -9.58 10.60 -2.65
N LYS A 196 -10.90 10.48 -2.79
CA LYS A 196 -11.71 11.38 -3.60
C LYS A 196 -11.68 12.82 -3.06
N ASN A 197 -11.88 12.99 -1.76
CA ASN A 197 -11.89 14.30 -1.11
C ASN A 197 -10.55 15.00 -1.23
N ILE A 198 -9.44 14.27 -1.10
CA ILE A 198 -8.10 14.85 -1.31
C ILE A 198 -7.89 15.18 -2.77
N ASP A 199 -8.28 14.30 -3.70
CA ASP A 199 -8.19 14.57 -5.13
C ASP A 199 -8.98 15.82 -5.55
N ASP A 200 -10.19 16.00 -5.02
CA ASP A 200 -11.05 17.15 -5.24
C ASP A 200 -10.50 18.42 -4.57
N SER A 201 -9.97 18.31 -3.35
CA SER A 201 -9.44 19.47 -2.58
C SER A 201 -8.21 20.09 -3.22
N VAL A 202 -7.43 19.31 -3.98
CA VAL A 202 -6.25 19.82 -4.70
C VAL A 202 -6.52 20.12 -6.17
N LYS A 203 -7.76 19.94 -6.62
CA LYS A 203 -8.17 20.19 -8.00
C LYS A 203 -8.11 21.69 -8.29
N GLY A 204 -7.46 22.06 -9.39
CA GLY A 204 -7.29 23.47 -9.78
C GLY A 204 -6.16 24.20 -9.05
N LEU A 205 -5.54 23.59 -8.04
CA LEU A 205 -4.32 24.16 -7.45
C LEU A 205 -3.17 24.08 -8.45
N HIS A 206 -2.39 25.16 -8.53
CA HIS A 206 -1.17 25.16 -9.29
C HIS A 206 -0.18 24.16 -8.68
N ARG A 207 0.47 23.34 -9.52
CA ARG A 207 1.31 22.18 -9.13
C ARG A 207 2.32 22.41 -8.00
N ALA A 208 2.90 23.60 -7.90
CA ALA A 208 3.85 23.96 -6.83
C ALA A 208 3.20 23.98 -5.44
N TRP A 209 1.87 24.13 -5.37
CA TRP A 209 1.09 24.19 -4.14
C TRP A 209 0.61 22.81 -3.68
N TRP A 210 0.76 21.76 -4.46
CA TRP A 210 0.25 20.44 -4.05
C TRP A 210 0.91 19.93 -2.78
N PHE A 211 2.24 20.04 -2.67
CA PHE A 211 2.94 19.62 -1.45
C PHE A 211 2.51 20.44 -0.21
N PRO A 212 2.57 21.80 -0.22
CA PRO A 212 2.13 22.57 0.94
C PRO A 212 0.62 22.42 1.21
N SER A 213 -0.23 22.26 0.19
CA SER A 213 -1.67 22.03 0.41
C SER A 213 -1.97 20.66 0.99
N LEU A 214 -1.31 19.59 0.53
CA LEU A 214 -1.43 18.26 1.14
C LEU A 214 -0.90 18.26 2.58
N ALA A 215 0.22 18.94 2.83
CA ALA A 215 0.75 19.12 4.18
C ALA A 215 -0.22 19.91 5.07
N GLN A 216 -0.81 20.99 4.57
CA GLN A 216 -1.80 21.79 5.31
C GLN A 216 -3.08 20.99 5.60
N ILE A 217 -3.58 20.22 4.63
CA ILE A 217 -4.74 19.32 4.83
C ILE A 217 -4.41 18.30 5.92
N ALA A 218 -3.22 17.68 5.87
CA ALA A 218 -2.78 16.74 6.89
C ALA A 218 -2.71 17.39 8.29
N VAL A 219 -2.14 18.59 8.39
CA VAL A 219 -2.08 19.36 9.65
C VAL A 219 -3.48 19.69 10.17
N ASN A 220 -4.37 20.15 9.31
CA ASN A 220 -5.75 20.49 9.70
C ASN A 220 -6.50 19.27 10.21
N LEU A 221 -6.35 18.11 9.56
CA LEU A 221 -6.95 16.85 10.00
C LEU A 221 -6.47 16.46 11.41
N VAL A 222 -5.17 16.59 11.67
CA VAL A 222 -4.60 16.32 13.01
C VAL A 222 -5.13 17.32 14.05
N ILE A 223 -5.25 18.61 13.72
CA ILE A 223 -5.79 19.63 14.63
C ILE A 223 -7.27 19.38 14.94
N GLU A 224 -8.06 18.99 13.93
CA GLU A 224 -9.47 18.65 14.13
C GLU A 224 -9.64 17.43 15.05
N GLU A 225 -8.81 16.40 14.88
CA GLU A 225 -8.80 15.21 15.74
C GLU A 225 -8.48 15.57 17.20
N LEU A 226 -7.48 16.44 17.44
CA LEU A 226 -7.09 16.93 18.76
C LEU A 226 -8.15 17.82 19.46
N ARG A 227 -9.13 18.36 18.72
CA ARG A 227 -10.19 19.22 19.28
C ARG A 227 -11.45 18.45 19.69
N ILE A 228 -11.54 17.17 19.33
CA ILE A 228 -12.69 16.31 19.62
C ILE A 228 -12.48 15.51 20.92
N GLU A 229 -11.25 15.50 21.47
CA GLU A 229 -10.94 15.08 22.84
C GLU A 229 -11.14 16.21 23.86
#